data_AF-A0A522REA4-F1
#
_entry.id   AF-A0A522REA4-F1
#
_cell.length_a   1.000
_cell.length_b   1.000
_cell.length_c   1.000
_cell.angle_alpha   90.00
_cell.angle_beta   90.00
_cell.angle_gamma   90.00
#
_symmetry.space_group_name_H-M   'P 1'
#
loop_
_entity.id
_entity.type
_entity.pdbx_description
1 polymer ?
#
loop_
_entity_poly.entity_id
_entity_poly.type
_entity_poly.pdbx_seq_one_letter_code
_entity_poly.pdbx_strand_id
1 'polypeptide(L)' 'MASPFGVFSPNDLEFLQGVYDEVTENVASIDDMTMSEIASQLLDAHQSGVRDRGQLLGIARRALFRRIA' A
#
# COMPACT_ATOMS: atom_id res chain seq x y z
N MET A 1 -2.66 -10.99 -24.35
CA MET A 1 -3.77 -10.61 -23.46
C MET A 1 -3.24 -9.52 -22.54
N ALA A 2 -3.70 -8.28 -22.71
CA ALA A 2 -3.36 -7.20 -21.79
C ALA A 2 -4.31 -7.31 -20.60
N SER A 3 -3.79 -7.61 -19.42
CA SER A 3 -4.60 -7.66 -18.21
C SER A 3 -5.22 -6.27 -17.95
N PRO A 4 -6.45 -6.16 -17.44
CA PRO A 4 -7.12 -4.88 -17.15
C PRO A 4 -6.49 -4.11 -15.98
N PHE A 5 -5.40 -4.63 -15.39
CA PHE A 5 -4.56 -3.88 -14.48
C PHE A 5 -3.79 -2.86 -15.30
N GLY A 6 -4.08 -1.57 -15.12
CA GLY A 6 -3.18 -0.51 -15.58
C GLY A 6 -1.77 -0.89 -15.16
N VAL A 7 -0.88 -1.04 -16.14
CA VAL A 7 0.47 -1.58 -15.92
C VAL A 7 1.19 -0.63 -14.98
N PHE A 8 1.36 -1.03 -13.72
CA PHE A 8 2.16 -0.26 -12.78
C PHE A 8 3.57 -0.17 -13.35
N SER A 9 4.09 1.05 -13.49
CA SER A 9 5.47 1.23 -13.89
C SER A 9 6.37 0.73 -12.75
N PRO A 10 7.61 0.31 -13.04
CA PRO A 10 8.59 -0.02 -11.99
C PRO A 10 8.71 1.08 -10.94
N ASN A 11 8.72 2.35 -11.38
CA ASN A 11 8.72 3.52 -10.49
C ASN A 11 7.50 3.62 -9.57
N ASP A 12 6.32 3.22 -10.05
CA ASP A 12 5.10 3.23 -9.23
C ASP A 12 5.18 2.15 -8.15
N LEU A 13 5.72 0.98 -8.48
CA LEU A 13 5.93 -0.11 -7.52
C LEU A 13 6.98 0.26 -6.48
N GLU A 14 8.10 0.85 -6.88
CA GLU A 14 9.13 1.34 -5.95
C GLU A 14 8.57 2.42 -5.01
N PHE A 15 7.73 3.32 -5.53
CA PHE A 15 7.07 4.33 -4.73
C PHE A 15 6.11 3.73 -3.70
N LEU A 16 5.24 2.80 -4.12
CA LEU A 16 4.29 2.14 -3.22
C LEU A 16 5.00 1.25 -2.21
N GLN A 17 6.08 0.59 -2.61
CA GLN A 17 6.94 -0.18 -1.70
C GLN A 17 7.56 0.73 -0.64
N GLY A 18 8.08 1.91 -1.02
CA GLY A 18 8.60 2.88 -0.06
C GLY A 18 7.56 3.48 0.90
N VAL A 19 6.27 3.45 0.54
CA VAL A 19 5.17 3.79 1.46
C VAL A 19 4.86 2.63 2.40
N TYR A 20 4.83 1.41 1.86
CA TYR A 20 4.61 0.19 2.63
C TYR A 20 5.69 0.01 3.71
N ASP A 21 6.96 0.03 3.32
CA ASP A 21 8.11 -0.12 4.22
C ASP A 21 8.04 0.88 5.38
N GLU A 22 7.76 2.16 5.09
CA GLU A 22 7.66 3.18 6.14
C GLU A 22 6.53 2.91 7.15
N VAL A 23 5.38 2.39 6.69
CA VAL A 23 4.27 2.04 7.59
C VAL A 23 4.59 0.81 8.42
N THR A 24 5.32 -0.15 7.84
CA THR A 24 5.64 -1.41 8.50
C THR A 24 6.91 -1.38 9.33
N GLU A 25 7.79 -0.37 9.14
CA GLU A 25 9.09 -0.24 9.79
C GLU A 25 9.02 -0.40 11.33
N ASN A 26 7.96 0.13 11.93
CA ASN A 26 7.78 0.16 13.38
C ASN A 26 6.87 -0.96 13.91
N VAL A 27 6.53 -1.95 13.08
CA VAL A 27 5.63 -3.04 13.45
C VAL A 27 6.41 -4.35 13.54
N ALA A 28 6.58 -4.85 14.77
CA ALA A 28 7.41 -6.03 15.03
C ALA A 28 6.85 -7.33 14.42
N SER A 29 5.54 -7.42 14.17
CA SER A 29 4.91 -8.56 13.51
C SER A 29 3.61 -8.12 12.84
N ILE A 30 3.55 -8.30 11.52
CA ILE A 30 2.33 -8.11 10.72
C ILE A 30 1.99 -9.47 10.14
N ASP A 31 0.72 -9.88 10.28
CA ASP A 31 0.22 -11.10 9.66
C ASP A 31 0.08 -10.94 8.14
N ASP A 32 0.31 -12.02 7.37
CA ASP A 32 0.23 -12.04 5.90
C ASP A 32 -1.08 -11.47 5.34
N MET A 33 -2.20 -11.67 6.05
CA MET A 33 -3.49 -11.10 5.65
C MET A 33 -3.47 -9.57 5.73
N THR A 34 -2.91 -9.03 6.80
CA THR A 34 -2.77 -7.57 6.98
C THR A 34 -1.81 -6.98 5.95
N MET A 35 -0.69 -7.67 5.66
CA MET A 35 0.24 -7.27 4.60
C MET A 35 -0.48 -7.17 3.24
N SER A 36 -1.28 -8.19 2.90
CA SER A 36 -2.05 -8.26 1.66
C SER A 36 -3.13 -7.18 1.56
N GLU A 37 -3.81 -6.87 2.67
CA GLU A 37 -4.79 -5.77 2.72
C GLU A 37 -4.13 -4.41 2.48
N ILE A 38 -3.00 -4.12 3.14
CA ILE A 38 -2.27 -2.86 2.96
C ILE A 38 -1.82 -2.70 1.50
N ALA A 39 -1.19 -3.73 0.94
CA ALA A 39 -0.73 -3.72 -0.45
C ALA A 39 -1.91 -3.49 -1.42
N SER A 40 -3.04 -4.18 -1.22
CA SER A 40 -4.23 -4.02 -2.06
C SER A 40 -4.80 -2.60 -2.00
N GLN A 41 -4.88 -2.00 -0.80
CA GLN A 41 -5.38 -0.63 -0.65
C GLN A 41 -4.44 0.42 -1.27
N LEU A 42 -3.12 0.20 -1.17
CA LEU A 42 -2.13 1.08 -1.80
C LEU A 42 -2.25 1.04 -3.33
N LEU A 43 -2.39 -0.16 -3.90
CA LEU A 43 -2.56 -0.34 -5.35
C LEU A 43 -3.87 0.28 -5.85
N ASP A 44 -4.98 0.07 -5.13
CA ASP A 44 -6.29 0.62 -5.46
C ASP A 44 -6.32 2.16 -5.39
N ALA A 45 -5.77 2.73 -4.31
CA ALA A 45 -5.66 4.18 -4.15
C ALA A 45 -4.82 4.80 -5.28
N HIS A 46 -3.72 4.15 -5.63
CA HIS A 46 -2.85 4.59 -6.70
C HIS A 46 -3.52 4.50 -8.08
N GLN A 47 -4.28 3.44 -8.35
CA GLN A 47 -5.10 3.30 -9.56
C GLN A 47 -6.21 4.35 -9.63
N SER A 48 -6.78 4.73 -8.49
CA SER A 48 -7.76 5.81 -8.37
C SER A 48 -7.16 7.22 -8.56
N GLY A 49 -5.84 7.32 -8.75
CA GLY A 49 -5.13 8.58 -9.03
C GLY A 49 -4.48 9.23 -7.81
N VAL A 50 -4.47 8.59 -6.64
CA VAL A 50 -3.75 9.10 -5.47
C VAL A 50 -2.25 8.93 -5.69
N ARG A 51 -1.54 10.04 -5.87
CA ARG A 51 -0.07 10.08 -6.04
C ARG A 51 0.66 10.73 -4.87
N ASP A 52 -0.09 11.31 -3.93
CA ASP A 52 0.50 11.94 -2.76
C ASP A 52 0.95 10.89 -1.73
N ARG A 53 2.22 10.98 -1.33
CA ARG A 53 2.83 10.05 -0.39
C ARG A 53 2.16 10.10 0.98
N GLY A 54 1.82 11.29 1.47
CA GLY A 54 1.19 11.48 2.78
C GLY A 54 -0.20 10.86 2.85
N GLN A 55 -0.99 10.98 1.79
CA GLN A 55 -2.30 10.32 1.68
C GLN A 55 -2.18 8.80 1.68
N LEU A 56 -1.24 8.24 0.90
CA LEU A 56 -1.02 6.79 0.86
C LEU A 56 -0.53 6.23 2.19
N LEU A 57 0.36 6.94 2.88
CA LEU A 57 0.76 6.63 4.26
C LEU A 57 -0.44 6.63 5.21
N GLY A 58 -1.33 7.61 5.07
CA GLY A 58 -2.56 7.69 5.87
C GLY A 58 -3.49 6.50 5.64
N ILE A 59 -3.63 6.05 4.38
CA ILE A 59 -4.44 4.87 4.00
C ILE A 59 -3.81 3.60 4.59
N ALA A 60 -2.52 3.37 4.34
CA ALA A 60 -1.81 2.21 4.84
C ALA A 60 -1.79 2.14 6.38
N ARG A 61 -1.58 3.27 7.08
CA ARG A 61 -1.68 3.32 8.55
C ARG A 61 -3.08 2.97 9.04
N ARG A 62 -4.15 3.46 8.41
CA ARG A 62 -5.52 3.09 8.81
C ARG A 62 -5.78 1.60 8.63
N ALA A 63 -5.31 1.00 7.54
CA ALA A 63 -5.43 -0.43 7.29
C ALA A 63 -4.70 -1.24 8.37
N LEU A 64 -3.47 -0.81 8.72
CA LEU A 64 -2.68 -1.39 9.79
C LEU A 64 -3.39 -1.29 11.16
N PHE A 65 -3.81 -0.09 11.59
CA PHE A 65 -4.42 0.13 12.90
C PHE A 65 -5.80 -0.50 13.06
N ARG A 66 -6.59 -0.64 11.99
CA ARG A 66 -7.92 -1.28 12.05
C ARG A 66 -7.86 -2.72 12.57
N ARG A 67 -6.73 -3.42 12.36
CA ARG A 67 -6.57 -4.84 12.68
C ARG A 67 -5.79 -5.11 13.98
N ILE A 68 -5.00 -4.14 14.44
CA ILE A 68 -4.17 -4.27 15.65
C ILE A 68 -4.93 -3.82 16.91
N ALA A 69 -5.99 -3.01 16.76
CA ALA A 69 -6.92 -2.63 17.83
C ALA A 69 -8.03 -3.69 18.03
#